data_AF-A0A920NNX1-F1
#
_entry.id   AF-A0A920NNX1-F1
#
_cell.length_a   1.000
_cell.length_b   1.000
_cell.length_c   1.000
_cell.angle_alpha   90.00
_cell.angle_beta   90.00
_cell.angle_gamma   90.00
#
_symmetry.space_group_name_H-M   'P 1'
#
loop_
_entity.id
_entity.type
_entity.pdbx_description
1 polymer ?
#
loop_
_entity_poly.entity_id
_entity_poly.type
_entity_poly.pdbx_seq_one_letter_code
_entity_poly.pdbx_strand_id
1 'polypeptide(L)'
;MPFPRENRMLWDYASTGQWEKALEVYRWYMPMLHFDSHPKLVQYIKLTCAEMGYGSELTRPPRLPLVGEERERILSIVRQCAATRPGAEAEA
;
A
#
# COMPACT_ATOMS: atom_id res chain seq x y z
N MET A 1 4.24 3.60 0.36
CA MET A 1 3.60 2.33 0.76
C MET A 1 4.40 1.17 0.15
N PRO A 2 4.46 -0.02 0.80
CA PRO A 2 5.45 -1.07 0.52
C PRO A 2 5.10 -1.93 -0.71
N PHE A 3 5.09 -1.29 -1.88
CA PHE A 3 4.88 -1.93 -3.19
C PHE A 3 5.91 -1.35 -4.18
N PRO A 4 7.20 -1.66 -4.00
CA PRO A 4 8.27 -0.99 -4.74
C PRO A 4 8.20 -1.26 -6.25
N ARG A 5 7.81 -2.48 -6.65
CA ARG A 5 7.65 -2.87 -8.06
C ARG A 5 6.50 -2.11 -8.70
N GLU A 6 5.35 -2.05 -8.05
CA GLU A 6 4.15 -1.40 -8.58
C GLU A 6 4.30 0.13 -8.62
N ASN A 7 4.98 0.72 -7.62
CA ASN A 7 5.35 2.13 -7.66
C ASN A 7 6.25 2.43 -8.87
N ARG A 8 7.18 1.53 -9.19
CA ARG A 8 8.05 1.66 -10.36
C ARG A 8 7.27 1.51 -11.67
N MET A 9 6.36 0.53 -11.76
CA MET A 9 5.49 0.34 -12.91
C MET A 9 4.64 1.58 -13.20
N LEU A 10 4.05 2.18 -12.17
CA LEU A 10 3.29 3.43 -12.30
C LEU A 10 4.15 4.55 -12.90
N TRP A 11 5.37 4.73 -12.38
CA TRP A 11 6.31 5.72 -12.88
C TRP A 11 6.71 5.48 -14.33
N ASP A 12 7.03 4.24 -14.69
CA ASP A 12 7.48 3.89 -16.05
C ASP A 12 6.36 4.08 -17.07
N TYR A 13 5.12 3.69 -16.75
CA TYR A 13 3.96 3.94 -17.61
C TYR A 13 3.66 5.44 -17.78
N ALA A 14 3.70 6.21 -16.69
CA ALA A 14 3.48 7.65 -16.75
C ALA A 14 4.59 8.35 -17.56
N SER A 15 5.85 7.96 -17.38
CA SER A 15 7.00 8.56 -18.06
C SER A 15 7.05 8.25 -19.56
N THR A 16 6.45 7.13 -19.98
CA THR A 16 6.38 6.72 -21.40
C THR A 16 5.07 7.12 -22.08
N GLY A 17 4.20 7.87 -21.40
CA GLY A 17 2.91 8.34 -21.94
C GLY A 17 1.82 7.25 -22.02
N GLN A 18 2.01 6.10 -21.36
CA GLN A 18 1.02 5.02 -21.28
C GLN A 18 0.01 5.30 -20.16
N TRP A 19 -0.81 6.34 -20.33
CA TRP A 19 -1.69 6.86 -19.28
C TRP A 19 -2.77 5.88 -18.84
N GLU A 20 -3.31 5.06 -19.73
CA GLU A 20 -4.35 4.07 -19.41
C GLU A 20 -3.82 3.03 -18.42
N LYS A 21 -2.62 2.47 -18.69
CA LYS A 21 -1.97 1.50 -17.79
C LYS A 21 -1.54 2.13 -16.48
N ALA A 22 -1.05 3.38 -16.52
CA ALA A 22 -0.73 4.13 -15.31
C ALA A 22 -1.99 4.32 -14.44
N LEU A 23 -3.13 4.63 -15.05
CA LEU A 23 -4.40 4.83 -14.35
C LEU A 23 -4.91 3.53 -13.73
N GLU A 24 -4.73 2.38 -14.37
CA GLU A 24 -5.06 1.07 -13.80
C GLU A 24 -4.27 0.80 -12.52
N VAL A 25 -2.94 0.97 -12.55
CA VAL A 25 -2.08 0.81 -11.37
C VAL A 25 -2.44 1.81 -10.28
N TYR A 26 -2.68 3.08 -10.65
CA TYR A 26 -3.10 4.12 -9.72
C TYR A 26 -4.42 3.77 -9.02
N ARG A 27 -5.43 3.30 -9.76
CA ARG A 27 -6.75 2.92 -9.21
C ARG A 27 -6.66 1.71 -8.29
N TRP A 28 -5.84 0.72 -8.64
CA TRP A 28 -5.59 -0.43 -7.76
C TRP A 28 -4.97 0.01 -6.41
N TYR A 29 -4.07 0.99 -6.45
CA TYR A 29 -3.36 1.47 -5.27
C TYR A 29 -4.10 2.55 -4.46
N MET A 30 -5.11 3.17 -5.06
CA MET A 30 -5.86 4.29 -4.51
C MET A 30 -6.43 4.05 -3.09
N PRO A 31 -6.99 2.87 -2.74
CA PRO A 31 -7.44 2.60 -1.38
C PRO A 31 -6.34 2.76 -0.32
N MET A 32 -5.10 2.41 -0.67
CA MET A 32 -3.94 2.58 0.21
C MET A 32 -3.37 4.00 0.18
N LEU A 33 -3.46 4.69 -0.95
CA LEU A 33 -3.06 6.10 -1.04
C LEU A 33 -3.86 6.93 -0.03
N HIS A 34 -5.18 6.71 0.09
CA HIS A 34 -6.04 7.39 1.07
C HIS A 34 -5.64 7.23 2.55
N PHE A 35 -4.72 6.33 2.90
CA PHE A 35 -4.18 6.29 4.26
C PHE A 35 -3.45 7.60 4.63
N ASP A 36 -2.93 8.35 3.63
CA ASP A 36 -2.30 9.66 3.80
C ASP A 36 -3.26 10.76 4.26
N SER A 37 -4.56 10.57 4.03
CA SER A 37 -5.61 11.52 4.32
C SER A 37 -6.08 11.44 5.78
N HIS A 38 -5.48 10.53 6.57
CA HIS A 38 -5.83 10.30 7.96
C HIS A 38 -4.69 10.69 8.94
N PRO A 39 -5.01 11.20 10.14
CA PRO A 39 -4.02 11.55 11.17
C PRO A 39 -3.13 10.39 11.64
N LYS A 40 -3.54 9.14 11.41
CA LYS A 40 -2.83 7.91 11.80
C LYS A 40 -1.97 7.32 10.67
N LEU A 41 -1.60 8.13 9.68
CA LEU A 41 -0.77 7.73 8.53
C LEU A 41 0.44 6.86 8.93
N VAL A 42 1.21 7.28 9.94
CA VAL A 42 2.41 6.55 10.37
C VAL A 42 2.07 5.15 10.87
N GLN A 43 0.97 5.01 11.62
CA GLN A 43 0.51 3.72 12.11
C GLN A 43 0.06 2.83 10.94
N TYR A 44 -0.69 3.37 9.98
CA TYR A 44 -1.12 2.62 8.80
C TYR A 44 0.06 2.15 7.95
N ILE A 45 1.05 3.02 7.68
CA ILE A 45 2.26 2.63 6.94
C ILE A 45 3.02 1.54 7.69
N LYS A 46 3.21 1.67 9.01
CA LYS A 46 3.97 0.68 9.79
C LYS A 46 3.28 -0.68 9.85
N LEU A 47 1.97 -0.70 10.06
CA LEU A 47 1.18 -1.93 10.00
C LEU A 47 1.26 -2.58 8.61
N THR A 48 1.13 -1.77 7.56
CA THR A 48 1.26 -2.25 6.17
C THR A 48 2.65 -2.83 5.90
N CYS A 49 3.71 -2.13 6.30
CA CYS A 49 5.08 -2.62 6.12
C CYS A 49 5.28 -3.95 6.85
N ALA A 50 4.86 -4.06 8.11
CA ALA A 50 4.97 -5.28 8.89
C ALA A 50 4.20 -6.45 8.24
N GLU A 51 2.96 -6.22 7.79
CA GLU A 51 2.14 -7.23 7.10
C GLU A 51 2.79 -7.72 5.79
N MET A 52 3.47 -6.82 5.07
CA MET A 52 4.18 -7.14 3.82
C MET A 52 5.59 -7.70 4.03
N GLY A 53 5.99 -7.98 5.28
CA GLY A 53 7.31 -8.54 5.61
C GLY A 53 8.44 -7.51 5.65
N TYR A 54 8.12 -6.21 5.68
CA TYR A 54 9.08 -5.12 5.78
C TYR A 54 9.06 -4.48 7.17
N GLY A 55 10.12 -4.66 7.95
CA GLY A 55 10.28 -3.95 9.24
C GLY A 55 9.25 -4.35 10.31
N SER A 56 8.79 -3.39 11.13
CA SER A 56 7.90 -3.65 12.27
C SER A 56 6.76 -2.64 12.41
N GLU A 57 5.67 -3.08 13.04
CA GLU A 57 4.49 -2.25 13.33
C GLU A 57 4.76 -1.22 14.47
N LEU A 58 5.87 -1.37 15.21
CA LEU A 58 6.16 -0.61 16.42
C LEU A 58 6.17 0.90 16.19
N THR A 59 5.30 1.61 16.90
CA THR A 59 5.24 3.07 16.93
C THR A 59 5.85 3.63 18.22
N ARG A 60 6.26 4.90 18.19
CA ARG A 60 6.72 5.62 19.39
C ARG A 60 5.57 6.51 19.91
N PRO A 61 5.32 6.55 21.22
CA PRO A 61 4.40 7.52 21.83
C PRO A 61 4.70 8.95 21.35
N PRO A 62 3.67 9.80 21.12
CA PRO A 62 2.27 9.63 21.49
C PRO A 62 1.44 8.75 20.54
N ARG A 63 2.04 8.17 19.49
CA ARG A 63 1.32 7.29 18.55
C ARG A 63 1.20 5.89 19.14
N LEU A 64 -0.01 5.49 19.49
CA LEU A 64 -0.33 4.15 19.97
C LEU A 64 -0.57 3.18 18.80
N PRO A 65 -0.39 1.86 19.01
CA PRO A 65 -0.71 0.83 18.03
C PRO A 65 -2.19 0.86 17.61
N LEU A 66 -2.47 0.38 16.40
CA LEU A 66 -3.84 0.18 15.94
C LEU A 66 -4.40 -1.09 16.57
N VAL A 67 -5.66 -1.06 16.97
CA VAL A 67 -6.33 -2.18 17.64
C VAL A 67 -7.76 -2.33 17.15
N GLY A 68 -8.34 -3.51 17.38
CA GLY A 68 -9.74 -3.80 17.09
C GLY A 68 -10.11 -3.60 15.61
N GLU A 69 -11.31 -3.10 15.37
CA GLU A 69 -11.92 -2.98 14.04
C GLU A 69 -11.08 -2.11 13.08
N GLU A 70 -10.49 -1.02 13.57
CA GLU A 70 -9.66 -0.14 12.74
C GLU A 70 -8.44 -0.89 12.18
N ARG A 71 -7.78 -1.72 13.01
CA ARG A 71 -6.65 -2.54 12.59
C ARG A 71 -7.07 -3.53 11.51
N GLU A 72 -8.16 -4.27 11.76
CA GLU A 72 -8.63 -5.30 10.84
C GLU A 72 -9.08 -4.72 9.49
N ARG A 73 -9.72 -3.53 9.51
CA ARG A 73 -10.07 -2.80 8.28
C ARG A 73 -8.84 -2.40 7.46
N ILE A 74 -7.77 -1.93 8.11
CA ILE A 74 -6.54 -1.57 7.39
C ILE A 74 -5.88 -2.83 6.83
N LEU A 75 -5.79 -3.90 7.61
CA LEU A 75 -5.26 -5.18 7.15
C LEU A 75 -6.06 -5.77 5.98
N SER A 76 -7.38 -5.67 5.98
CA SER A 76 -8.20 -6.18 4.88
C SER A 76 -7.88 -5.46 3.58
N ILE A 77 -7.72 -4.12 3.62
CA ILE A 77 -7.32 -3.32 2.45
C ILE A 77 -5.93 -3.74 1.96
N VAL A 78 -4.95 -3.85 2.87
CA VAL A 78 -3.57 -4.22 2.54
C VAL A 78 -3.52 -5.61 1.90
N ARG A 79 -4.20 -6.60 2.51
CA ARG A 79 -4.26 -7.97 2.00
C ARG A 79 -4.96 -8.07 0.66
N GLN A 80 -6.06 -7.32 0.47
CA GLN A 80 -6.77 -7.27 -0.80
C GLN A 80 -5.87 -6.69 -1.91
N CYS A 81 -5.18 -5.58 -1.64
CA CYS A 81 -4.22 -5.01 -2.58
C CYS A 81 -3.10 -6.03 -2.88
N ALA A 82 -2.52 -6.66 -1.85
CA ALA A 82 -1.47 -7.67 -2.02
C ALA A 82 -1.92 -8.87 -2.87
N ALA A 83 -3.15 -9.34 -2.70
CA ALA A 83 -3.72 -10.45 -3.47
C ALA A 83 -4.06 -10.08 -4.93
N THR A 84 -4.19 -8.79 -5.26
CA THR A 84 -4.66 -8.31 -6.57
C THR A 84 -3.62 -7.49 -7.32
N ARG A 85 -2.33 -7.71 -7.02
CA ARG A 85 -1.20 -6.93 -7.58
C ARG A 85 -1.22 -6.91 -9.12
N PRO A 86 -1.16 -5.72 -9.75
CA PRO A 86 -1.06 -5.61 -11.20
C PRO A 86 0.32 -6.11 -11.65
N GLY A 87 0.35 -6.89 -12.73
CA GLY A 87 1.61 -7.40 -13.30
C GLY A 87 2.17 -8.64 -12.59
N ALA A 88 1.34 -9.46 -11.95
CA ALA A 88 1.72 -10.79 -11.44
C ALA A 88 2.08 -11.83 -12.53
N GLU A 89 2.11 -11.44 -13.81
CA GLU A 89 2.78 -12.19 -14.86
C GLU A 89 4.23 -11.67 -15.01
N ALA A 90 5.17 -12.35 -14.35
CA ALA A 90 6.60 -12.47 -14.67
C ALA A 90 7.38 -12.71 -13.37
N GLU A 91 7.27 -13.93 -12.86
CA GLU A 91 8.38 -14.64 -12.23
C GLU A 91 8.21 -16.10 -12.69
N ALA A 92 8.92 -16.41 -13.78
CA ALA A 92 9.28 -17.75 -14.21
C ALA A 92 10.72 -18.01 -13.76
#